data_AF-A0A433B577-F1
#
_entry.id   AF-A0A433B577-F1
#
_cell.length_a   1.000
_cell.length_b   1.000
_cell.length_c   1.000
_cell.angle_alpha   90.00
_cell.angle_beta   90.00
_cell.angle_gamma   90.00
#
_symmetry.space_group_name_H-M   'P 1'
#
loop_
_entity.id
_entity.type
_entity.pdbx_description
1 polymer ?
#
loop_
_entity_poly.entity_id
_entity_poly.type
_entity_poly.pdbx_seq_one_letter_code
_entity_poly.pdbx_strand_id
1 'polypeptide(L)'
;MLAFTSILFTALAAFAGAPIWAALIGAAVLFSISLGEQRKFAARFSNIGASHVLTMAHWQSAGHAILASGAAFGLGMVSRWALLA
;
A
#
# COMPACT_ATOMS: atom_id res chain seq x y z
N MET A 1 2.05 -1.45 -11.97
CA MET A 1 0.68 -1.99 -12.19
C MET A 1 0.13 -2.69 -10.95
N LEU A 2 0.91 -3.57 -10.29
CA LEU A 2 0.45 -4.30 -9.09
C LEU A 2 0.00 -3.41 -7.91
N ALA A 3 0.68 -2.28 -7.68
CA ALA A 3 0.28 -1.33 -6.65
C ALA A 3 -1.10 -0.71 -6.93
N PHE A 4 -1.35 -0.32 -8.19
CA PHE A 4 -2.64 0.23 -8.62
C PHE A 4 -3.78 -0.77 -8.44
N THR A 5 -3.58 -2.02 -8.86
CA THR A 5 -4.59 -3.07 -8.68
C THR A 5 -4.87 -3.32 -7.20
N SER A 6 -3.84 -3.30 -6.34
CA SER A 6 -4.02 -3.47 -4.89
C SER A 6 -4.87 -2.36 -4.29
N ILE A 7 -4.64 -1.10 -4.68
CA ILE A 7 -5.45 0.06 -4.24
C ILE A 7 -6.91 -0.11 -4.67
N LEU A 8 -7.13 -0.52 -5.93
CA LEU A 8 -8.47 -0.72 -6.48
C LEU A 8 -9.22 -1.86 -5.77
N PHE A 9 -8.55 -2.96 -5.45
CA PHE A 9 -9.14 -4.05 -4.65
C PHE A 9 -9.48 -3.62 -3.23
N THR A 10 -8.64 -2.80 -2.58
CA THR A 10 -8.96 -2.24 -1.25
C THR A 10 -10.23 -1.38 -1.30
N ALA A 11 -10.35 -0.53 -2.32
CA ALA A 11 -11.53 0.32 -2.52
C ALA A 11 -12.78 -0.51 -2.80
N LEU A 12 -12.69 -1.55 -3.64
CA LEU A 12 -13.79 -2.48 -3.90
C LEU A 12 -14.20 -3.28 -2.65
N ALA A 13 -13.24 -3.71 -1.83
CA ALA A 13 -13.51 -4.40 -0.58
C ALA A 13 -14.28 -3.50 0.39
N ALA A 14 -13.86 -2.24 0.53
CA ALA A 14 -14.59 -1.23 1.31
C ALA A 14 -16.01 -0.99 0.76
N PHE A 15 -16.14 -0.90 -0.57
CA PHE A 15 -17.42 -0.73 -1.23
C PHE A 15 -18.37 -1.92 -0.97
N ALA A 16 -17.86 -3.15 -0.96
CA ALA A 16 -18.60 -4.36 -0.62
C ALA A 16 -18.95 -4.47 0.88
N GLY A 17 -18.43 -3.57 1.72
CA GLY A 17 -18.71 -3.56 3.16
C GLY A 17 -17.74 -4.35 4.01
N ALA A 18 -16.52 -4.60 3.53
CA ALA A 18 -15.47 -5.22 4.32
C ALA A 18 -15.14 -4.38 5.58
N PRO A 19 -14.70 -5.03 6.68
CA PRO A 19 -14.31 -4.34 7.91
C PRO A 19 -13.05 -3.49 7.69
N ILE A 20 -12.83 -2.50 8.56
CA ILE A 20 -11.70 -1.56 8.47
C ILE A 20 -10.31 -2.23 8.47
N TRP A 21 -10.20 -3.43 9.03
CA TRP A 21 -8.99 -4.26 8.96
C TRP A 21 -8.57 -4.59 7.52
N ALA A 22 -9.48 -4.56 6.55
CA ALA A 22 -9.17 -4.75 5.13
C ALA A 22 -8.24 -3.65 4.59
N ALA A 23 -8.28 -2.43 5.16
CA ALA A 23 -7.33 -1.38 4.82
C ALA A 23 -5.89 -1.74 5.22
N LEU A 24 -5.70 -2.44 6.35
CA LEU A 24 -4.38 -2.92 6.76
C LEU A 24 -3.87 -4.04 5.85
N ILE A 25 -4.75 -4.92 5.39
CA ILE A 25 -4.39 -5.97 4.41
C ILE A 25 -3.93 -5.32 3.11
N GLY A 26 -4.66 -4.32 2.60
CA GLY A 26 -4.25 -3.57 1.41
C GLY A 26 -2.90 -2.86 1.57
N ALA A 27 -2.64 -2.28 2.75
CA ALA A 27 -1.37 -1.64 3.07
C ALA A 27 -0.22 -2.66 3.12
N ALA A 28 -0.44 -3.83 3.71
CA ALA A 28 0.54 -4.90 3.78
C ALA A 28 0.92 -5.45 2.39
N VAL A 29 -0.06 -5.56 1.49
CA VAL A 29 0.18 -5.97 0.09
C VAL A 29 1.02 -4.92 -0.64
N LEU A 30 0.64 -3.63 -0.54
CA LEU A 30 1.41 -2.52 -1.13
C LEU A 30 2.85 -2.46 -0.61
N PHE A 31 3.03 -2.64 0.69
CA PHE A 31 4.34 -2.68 1.30
C PHE A 31 5.17 -3.88 0.83
N SER A 32 4.56 -5.06 0.70
CA SER A 32 5.23 -6.27 0.19
C SER A 32 5.68 -6.11 -1.26
N ILE A 33 4.88 -5.45 -2.11
CA ILE A 33 5.26 -5.10 -3.48
C ILE A 33 6.46 -4.16 -3.48
N SER A 34 6.44 -3.13 -2.64
CA SER A 34 7.54 -2.18 -2.54
C SER A 34 8.84 -2.83 -2.04
N LEU A 35 8.75 -3.73 -1.06
CA LEU A 35 9.90 -4.52 -0.60
C LEU A 35 10.48 -5.38 -1.73
N GLY A 36 9.62 -6.01 -2.53
CA GLY A 36 10.03 -6.80 -3.69
C GLY A 36 10.80 -5.98 -4.73
N GLU A 37 10.41 -4.72 -4.95
CA GLU A 37 11.12 -3.79 -5.84
C GLU A 37 12.44 -3.31 -5.22
N GLN A 38 12.44 -2.90 -3.95
CA GLN A 38 13.64 -2.41 -3.26
C GLN A 38 14.74 -3.48 -3.13
N ARG A 39 14.36 -4.76 -2.97
CA ARG A 39 15.31 -5.89 -2.97
C ARG A 39 16.12 -6.00 -4.27
N LYS A 40 15.55 -5.62 -5.42
CA LYS A 40 16.28 -5.62 -6.70
C LYS A 40 17.38 -4.55 -6.73
N PHE A 41 17.20 -3.46 -5.97
CA PHE A 41 18.16 -2.38 -5.86
C PHE A 41 19.13 -2.56 -4.69
N ALA A 42 18.82 -3.41 -3.72
CA ALA A 42 19.65 -3.66 -2.54
C ALA A 42 21.11 -4.03 -2.89
N ALA A 43 21.32 -4.85 -3.93
CA ALA A 43 22.66 -5.20 -4.40
C ALA A 43 23.46 -3.99 -4.89
N ARG A 44 22.80 -3.01 -5.53
CA ARG A 44 23.46 -1.77 -6.00
C ARG A 44 23.78 -0.82 -4.86
N PHE A 45 22.89 -0.69 -3.87
CA PHE A 45 23.11 0.17 -2.70
C PHE A 45 24.17 -0.41 -1.74
N SER A 46 24.26 -1.74 -1.63
CA SER A 46 25.31 -2.43 -0.88
C SER A 46 26.71 -2.12 -1.42
N ASN A 47 26.86 -2.06 -2.76
CA ASN A 47 28.15 -1.78 -3.39
C ASN A 47 28.67 -0.34 -3.17
N ILE A 48 27.79 0.59 -2.77
CA ILE A 48 28.12 2.01 -2.54
C ILE A 48 28.19 2.32 -1.03
N GLY A 49 28.02 1.32 -0.16
CA GLY A 49 28.03 1.51 1.30
C GLY A 49 26.85 2.31 1.85
N ALA A 50 25.78 2.51 1.06
CA ALA A 50 24.63 3.35 1.39
C ALA A 50 23.42 2.55 1.91
N SER A 51 23.66 1.47 2.66
CA SER A 51 22.61 0.55 3.15
C SER A 51 21.56 1.23 4.06
N HIS A 52 21.94 2.29 4.78
CA HIS A 52 21.04 3.05 5.65
C HIS A 52 19.90 3.76 4.88
N VAL A 53 20.16 4.19 3.63
CA VAL A 53 19.16 4.83 2.76
C VAL A 53 18.04 3.84 2.43
N LEU A 54 18.38 2.56 2.27
CA LEU A 54 17.41 1.50 2.01
C LEU A 54 16.45 1.34 3.20
N THR A 55 16.97 1.38 4.43
CA THR A 55 16.14 1.31 5.65
C THR A 55 15.18 2.49 5.77
N MET A 56 15.65 3.72 5.50
CA MET A 56 14.76 4.90 5.45
C MET A 56 13.69 4.76 4.35
N ALA A 57 14.07 4.27 3.18
CA ALA A 57 13.14 4.04 2.07
C ALA A 57 12.07 2.98 2.39
N HIS A 58 12.42 1.94 3.17
CA HIS A 58 11.44 0.97 3.66
C HIS A 58 10.38 1.63 4.56
N TRP A 59 10.80 2.41 5.55
CA TRP A 59 9.88 3.08 6.48
C TRP A 59 8.99 4.11 5.79
N GLN A 60 9.56 4.90 4.88
CA GLN A 60 8.80 5.86 4.10
C GLN A 60 7.76 5.15 3.21
N SER A 61 8.14 4.05 2.56
CA SER A 61 7.23 3.27 1.73
C SER A 61 6.09 2.64 2.54
N ALA A 62 6.37 2.12 3.74
CA ALA A 62 5.34 1.61 4.65
C ALA A 62 4.30 2.69 4.99
N GLY A 63 4.77 3.91 5.32
CA GLY A 63 3.88 5.04 5.61
C GLY A 63 2.97 5.40 4.43
N HIS A 64 3.54 5.47 3.21
CA HIS A 64 2.76 5.75 2.01
C HIS A 64 1.76 4.64 1.70
N ALA A 65 2.12 3.37 1.92
CA ALA A 65 1.23 2.23 1.72
C ALA A 65 0.01 2.27 2.64
N ILE A 66 0.21 2.64 3.91
CA ILE A 66 -0.89 2.79 4.88
C ILE A 66 -1.81 3.95 4.46
N LEU A 67 -1.25 5.11 4.13
CA LEU A 67 -2.03 6.28 3.72
C LEU A 67 -2.81 6.00 2.43
N ALA A 68 -2.18 5.38 1.43
CA ALA A 68 -2.82 5.04 0.16
C ALA A 68 -3.96 4.04 0.37
N SER A 69 -3.73 2.98 1.15
CA SER A 69 -4.75 1.97 1.44
C SER A 69 -5.90 2.53 2.28
N GLY A 70 -5.60 3.36 3.28
CA GLY A 70 -6.60 4.05 4.09
C GLY A 70 -7.46 5.00 3.26
N ALA A 71 -6.85 5.79 2.38
CA ALA A 71 -7.57 6.66 1.45
C ALA A 71 -8.46 5.86 0.48
N ALA A 72 -7.95 4.75 -0.07
CA ALA A 72 -8.71 3.87 -0.94
C ALA A 72 -9.92 3.25 -0.23
N PHE A 73 -9.72 2.80 1.02
CA PHE A 73 -10.80 2.26 1.85
C PHE A 73 -11.85 3.34 2.16
N GLY A 74 -11.43 4.55 2.53
CA GLY A 74 -12.32 5.68 2.77
C GLY A 74 -13.14 6.04 1.53
N LEU A 75 -12.50 6.09 0.35
CA LEU A 75 -13.20 6.32 -0.91
C LEU A 75 -14.24 5.23 -1.20
N GLY A 76 -13.89 3.95 -1.05
CA GLY A 76 -14.83 2.84 -1.24
C GLY A 76 -16.03 2.91 -0.30
N MET A 77 -15.82 3.28 0.97
CA MET A 77 -16.91 3.52 1.91
C MET A 77 -17.79 4.69 1.47
N VAL A 78 -17.21 5.85 1.14
CA VAL A 78 -17.98 7.03 0.72
C VAL A 78 -18.78 6.73 -0.55
N SER A 79 -18.19 6.03 -1.53
CA SER A 79 -18.89 5.60 -2.74
C SER A 79 -20.04 4.65 -2.44
N ARG A 80 -19.88 3.73 -1.48
CA ARG A 80 -20.96 2.85 -1.04
C ARG A 80 -22.12 3.65 -0.44
N TRP A 81 -21.81 4.59 0.45
CA TRP A 81 -22.82 5.46 1.05
C TRP A 81 -23.52 6.32 0.01
N ALA A 82 -22.80 6.88 -0.97
CA ALA A 82 -23.38 7.72 -2.01
C ALA A 82 -24.29 6.96 -3.00
N LEU A 83 -24.04 5.66 -3.22
CA LEU A 83 -24.79 4.83 -4.18
C LEU A 83 -25.92 4.00 -3.54
N LEU A 84 -25.86 3.74 -2.24
CA LEU A 84 -26.85 2.95 -1.50
C LEU A 84 -27.72 3.79 -0.54
N ALA A 85 -27.51 5.11 -0.47
CA ALA A 85 -28.42 6.06 0.16
C ALA A 85 -29.50 6.51 -0.83
#